data_AF-A0A0S7WQQ5-F1
#
_entry.id   AF-A0A0S7WQQ5-F1
#
_cell.length_a   1.000
_cell.length_b   1.000
_cell.length_c   1.000
_cell.angle_alpha   90.00
_cell.angle_beta   90.00
_cell.angle_gamma   90.00
#
_symmetry.space_group_name_H-M   'P 1'
#
loop_
_entity.id
_entity.type
_entity.pdbx_description
1 polymer ?
#
loop_
_entity_poly.entity_id
_entity_poly.type
_entity_poly.pdbx_seq_one_letter_code
_entity_poly.pdbx_strand_id
1 'polypeptide(L)'
;MVASSFLGKVPRISASVLILIQGAGCVRLPHTEQRSELPSRERIDRIDPVFRTEAVLEGCDSAETSNVLGALAILSDFTTLGFGDFCQCLDDAYLVEHHGKTGHEIASMYVSARIAVVECTDLEGNILGEAPVGIARGRLKIDDDYAGTGSARAIASTIAHELAHNFGFQHEANPFGSPYYGNTVPEQVEACVRDGAPNAWPGPGSQVVHPDSIAGMGIDGQSDLVFTWYRDGTVTAGTPTRLHAERIPTLFALPLDKTASDIVGMGIDEESKWVFAWYRDGTASAGTPHDLTARRPPYVYTLPPGKTPNDIVGMGMDGVNDLVYAFYRDGTASAGTTDDLSSRRSPYRFALPAGKQAADIVGVGIDGENGYVFAWYRDGTVTAGTPENLLLHRPPVRFEAGR
;
A
#
# COMPACT_ATOMS: atom_id res chain seq x y z
N MET A 1 29.88 -19.89 62.64
CA MET A 1 30.30 -18.99 61.56
C MET A 1 29.30 -19.14 60.43
N VAL A 2 28.37 -18.19 60.32
CA VAL A 2 27.45 -18.07 59.19
C VAL A 2 27.78 -16.73 58.55
N ALA A 3 28.41 -16.77 57.39
CA ALA A 3 28.71 -15.57 56.61
C ALA A 3 27.45 -15.23 55.81
N SER A 4 26.75 -14.17 56.22
CA SER A 4 25.65 -13.58 55.48
C SER A 4 26.24 -12.55 54.51
N SER A 5 26.21 -12.86 53.21
CA SER A 5 26.61 -11.96 52.15
C SER A 5 25.54 -10.89 51.94
N PHE A 6 25.87 -9.65 52.33
CA PHE A 6 25.10 -8.46 51.97
C PHE A 6 25.28 -8.18 50.47
N LEU A 7 24.30 -8.55 49.66
CA LEU A 7 24.14 -8.00 48.31
C LEU A 7 23.71 -6.54 48.45
N GLY A 8 24.64 -5.63 48.19
CA GLY A 8 24.37 -4.19 48.15
C GLY A 8 23.37 -3.87 47.04
N LYS A 9 22.35 -3.07 47.36
CA LYS A 9 21.42 -2.50 46.38
C LYS A 9 22.22 -1.70 45.36
N VAL A 10 22.18 -2.11 44.10
CA VAL A 10 22.69 -1.32 42.97
C VAL A 10 21.91 0.00 42.94
N PRO A 11 22.58 1.18 42.89
CA PRO A 11 21.88 2.46 42.84
C PRO A 11 21.07 2.58 41.55
N ARG A 12 19.80 3.01 41.66
CA ARG A 12 19.00 3.39 40.48
C ARG A 12 19.61 4.64 39.86
N ILE A 13 20.12 4.53 38.64
CA ILE A 13 20.54 5.68 37.84
C ILE A 13 19.29 6.20 37.14
N SER A 14 18.74 7.33 37.61
CA SER A 14 17.67 8.03 36.91
C SER A 14 18.32 9.02 35.93
N ALA A 15 18.50 8.61 34.68
CA ALA A 15 18.81 9.54 33.60
C ALA A 15 17.50 10.06 33.00
N SER A 16 17.32 11.38 32.96
CA SER A 16 16.20 12.01 32.26
C SER A 16 16.77 12.81 31.09
N VAL A 17 16.47 12.40 29.87
CA VAL A 17 16.86 13.12 28.66
C VAL A 17 15.64 13.86 28.15
N LEU A 18 15.66 15.20 28.21
CA LEU A 18 14.61 16.04 27.64
C LEU A 18 15.06 16.54 26.27
N ILE A 19 14.47 16.01 25.20
CA ILE A 19 14.68 16.48 23.83
C ILE A 19 13.41 17.25 23.41
N LEU A 20 13.58 18.51 22.97
CA LEU A 20 12.50 19.38 22.50
C LEU A 20 12.79 19.79 21.05
N ILE A 21 12.01 19.31 20.08
CA ILE A 21 12.23 19.62 18.65
C ILE A 21 10.89 19.71 17.93
N GLN A 22 10.63 20.78 17.17
CA GLN A 22 9.41 20.98 16.38
C GLN A 22 9.42 20.13 15.08
N GLY A 23 8.40 19.32 14.87
CA GLY A 23 8.25 18.48 13.66
C GLY A 23 7.49 19.20 12.54
N ALA A 24 7.90 18.94 11.30
CA ALA A 24 7.12 19.26 10.10
C ALA A 24 6.36 18.00 9.64
N GLY A 25 5.14 18.16 9.12
CA GLY A 25 4.41 17.04 8.49
C GLY A 25 5.11 16.56 7.22
N CYS A 26 4.80 15.35 6.75
CA CYS A 26 5.36 14.82 5.51
C CYS A 26 4.84 15.64 4.33
N VAL A 27 5.65 16.61 3.90
CA VAL A 27 5.41 17.35 2.67
C VAL A 27 6.21 16.66 1.59
N ARG A 28 5.53 15.96 0.68
CA ARG A 28 6.15 15.43 -0.54
C ARG A 28 6.66 16.62 -1.34
N LEU A 29 7.95 16.94 -1.23
CA LEU A 29 8.57 17.94 -2.07
C LEU A 29 8.59 17.37 -3.50
N PRO A 30 7.98 18.04 -4.49
CA PRO A 30 7.98 17.54 -5.85
C PRO A 30 9.43 17.38 -6.32
N HIS A 31 9.81 16.15 -6.70
CA HIS A 31 11.07 15.86 -7.39
C HIS A 31 11.08 16.63 -8.71
N THR A 32 11.61 17.86 -8.67
CA THR A 32 11.93 18.64 -9.85
C THR A 32 13.44 18.84 -9.86
N GLU A 33 14.07 18.34 -10.91
CA GLU A 33 15.42 18.77 -11.29
C GLU A 33 15.44 20.31 -11.43
N GLN A 34 16.55 20.88 -10.98
CA GLN A 34 16.98 22.29 -11.07
C GLN A 34 16.61 23.23 -9.91
N ARG A 35 17.69 23.59 -9.20
CA ARG A 35 17.86 24.81 -8.41
C ARG A 35 17.48 26.05 -9.22
N SER A 36 16.45 26.78 -8.79
CA SER A 36 16.54 28.22 -8.48
C SER A 36 15.18 28.77 -8.02
N GLU A 37 15.20 29.42 -6.85
CA GLU A 37 14.18 30.35 -6.31
C GLU A 37 12.85 29.74 -5.81
N LEU A 38 12.83 29.41 -4.51
CA LEU A 38 11.60 29.16 -3.76
C LEU A 38 10.99 30.48 -3.24
N PRO A 39 9.65 30.70 -3.37
CA PRO A 39 8.96 31.82 -2.75
C PRO A 39 8.85 31.64 -1.22
N SER A 40 8.73 32.75 -0.52
CA SER A 40 8.68 32.86 0.94
C SER A 40 7.58 32.00 1.58
N ARG A 41 8.02 31.13 2.50
CA ARG A 41 7.27 30.33 3.50
C ARG A 41 5.93 30.95 3.92
N GLU A 42 4.86 30.33 3.44
CA GLU A 42 3.54 30.44 4.07
C GLU A 42 3.47 29.50 5.28
N ARG A 43 2.69 29.93 6.27
CA ARG A 43 2.76 29.57 7.68
C ARG A 43 2.09 28.21 7.92
N ILE A 44 2.90 27.16 8.14
CA ILE A 44 2.41 25.89 8.72
C ILE A 44 2.13 26.14 10.20
N ASP A 45 0.86 25.96 10.60
CA ASP A 45 0.43 26.13 11.98
C ASP A 45 1.11 25.10 12.91
N ARG A 46 1.37 25.54 14.14
CA ARG A 46 2.14 24.85 15.18
C ARG A 46 1.56 23.47 15.49
N ILE A 47 2.28 22.43 15.10
CA ILE A 47 2.17 21.11 15.73
C ILE A 47 3.11 21.12 16.94
N ASP A 48 2.56 21.00 18.14
CA ASP A 48 3.36 20.81 19.35
C ASP A 48 4.09 19.46 19.25
N PRO A 49 5.41 19.43 19.40
CA PRO A 49 6.15 18.18 19.31
C PRO A 49 6.00 17.35 20.58
N VAL A 50 5.55 16.10 20.42
CA VAL A 50 5.29 15.19 21.56
C VAL A 50 6.05 13.87 21.37
N PHE A 51 7.33 13.94 21.04
CA PHE A 51 8.28 12.91 21.47
C PHE A 51 9.09 13.46 22.64
N ARG A 52 8.57 13.29 23.86
CA ARG A 52 9.36 13.42 25.08
C ARG A 52 9.76 12.03 25.51
N THR A 53 10.98 11.63 25.19
CA THR A 53 11.59 10.43 25.77
C THR A 53 12.07 10.72 27.19
N GLU A 54 11.11 11.00 28.09
CA GLU A 54 11.33 10.83 29.53
C GLU A 54 11.28 9.33 29.89
N ALA A 55 11.98 8.51 29.12
CA ALA A 55 12.02 7.07 29.35
C ALA A 55 12.91 6.79 30.56
N VAL A 56 12.37 6.07 31.55
CA VAL A 56 13.15 5.57 32.68
C VAL A 56 13.84 4.28 32.24
N LEU A 57 15.16 4.20 32.42
CA LEU A 57 15.92 2.97 32.19
C LEU A 57 16.00 2.17 33.50
N GLU A 58 15.54 0.92 33.47
CA GLU A 58 15.57 -0.01 34.60
C GLU A 58 16.41 -1.24 34.23
N GLY A 59 17.22 -1.75 35.16
CA GLY A 59 18.02 -2.96 34.94
C GLY A 59 19.25 -2.79 34.04
N CYS A 60 19.36 -1.68 33.29
CA CYS A 60 20.44 -1.47 32.34
C CYS A 60 21.79 -1.14 33.00
N ASP A 61 22.85 -1.81 32.55
CA ASP A 61 24.23 -1.46 32.86
C ASP A 61 24.70 -0.20 32.10
N SER A 62 25.96 0.20 32.27
CA SER A 62 26.48 1.42 31.62
C SER A 62 26.59 1.33 30.10
N ALA A 63 26.93 0.15 29.56
CA ALA A 63 27.07 -0.06 28.12
C ALA A 63 25.68 -0.14 27.47
N GLU A 64 24.79 -0.92 28.06
CA GLU A 64 23.38 -1.05 27.68
C GLU A 64 22.68 0.31 27.69
N THR A 65 22.85 1.09 28.78
CA THR A 65 22.31 2.45 28.90
C THR A 65 22.74 3.34 27.74
N SER A 66 24.03 3.32 27.39
CA SER A 66 24.56 4.14 26.29
C SER A 66 23.93 3.77 24.95
N ASN A 67 23.83 2.47 24.66
CA ASN A 67 23.28 1.97 23.41
C ASN A 67 21.78 2.24 23.30
N VAL A 68 21.01 1.99 24.37
CA VAL A 68 19.56 2.24 24.43
C VAL A 68 19.25 3.74 24.29
N LEU A 69 20.00 4.62 24.96
CA LEU A 69 19.82 6.07 24.79
C LEU A 69 20.15 6.51 23.36
N GLY A 70 21.20 5.96 22.75
CA GLY A 70 21.51 6.21 21.35
C GLY A 70 20.38 5.76 20.42
N ALA A 71 19.77 4.61 20.69
CA ALA A 71 18.64 4.09 19.92
C ALA A 71 17.40 4.98 20.03
N LEU A 72 17.06 5.40 21.26
CA LEU A 72 15.95 6.32 21.51
C LEU A 72 16.18 7.69 20.86
N ALA A 73 17.43 8.17 20.82
CA ALA A 73 17.78 9.40 20.10
C ALA A 73 17.57 9.25 18.60
N ILE A 74 17.97 8.12 17.99
CA ILE A 74 17.71 7.83 16.57
C ILE A 74 16.20 7.85 16.26
N LEU A 75 15.37 7.20 17.08
CA LEU A 75 13.92 7.21 16.91
C LEU A 75 13.31 8.60 17.10
N SER A 76 13.84 9.37 18.05
CA SER A 76 13.47 10.78 18.23
C SER A 76 13.82 11.62 17.01
N ASP A 77 14.97 11.37 16.37
CA ASP A 77 15.39 12.08 15.16
C ASP A 77 14.49 11.69 13.98
N PHE A 78 14.15 10.41 13.82
CA PHE A 78 13.20 9.93 12.81
C PHE A 78 11.80 10.53 12.96
N THR A 79 11.36 10.83 14.18
CA THR A 79 10.04 11.45 14.42
C THR A 79 10.07 12.98 14.29
N THR A 80 11.24 13.60 14.09
CA THR A 80 11.39 15.05 14.07
C THR A 80 12.06 15.57 12.78
N LEU A 81 13.36 15.32 12.60
CA LEU A 81 14.16 15.82 11.49
C LEU A 81 14.23 14.85 10.31
N GLY A 82 14.20 13.54 10.58
CA GLY A 82 14.21 12.47 9.60
C GLY A 82 12.82 11.97 9.20
N PHE A 83 11.74 12.63 9.65
CA PHE A 83 10.38 12.15 9.45
C PHE A 83 9.98 12.10 7.98
N GLY A 84 10.46 13.06 7.18
CA GLY A 84 10.27 13.05 5.73
C GLY A 84 10.93 11.83 5.07
N ASP A 85 12.17 11.49 5.46
CA ASP A 85 12.91 10.36 4.90
C ASP A 85 12.26 9.03 5.32
N PHE A 86 11.77 8.91 6.55
CA PHE A 86 11.07 7.72 7.03
C PHE A 86 9.72 7.54 6.33
N CYS A 87 8.93 8.62 6.20
CA CYS A 87 7.71 8.63 5.39
C CYS A 87 7.98 8.18 3.97
N GLN A 88 8.99 8.77 3.32
CA GLN A 88 9.34 8.43 1.94
C GLN A 88 9.77 6.96 1.84
N CYS A 89 10.59 6.47 2.78
CA CYS A 89 11.00 5.07 2.81
C CYS A 89 9.80 4.10 2.93
N LEU A 90 8.82 4.41 3.79
CA LEU A 90 7.61 3.61 3.94
C LEU A 90 6.63 3.77 2.77
N ASP A 91 6.56 4.93 2.14
CA ASP A 91 5.80 5.12 0.91
C ASP A 91 6.45 4.36 -0.28
N ASP A 92 7.77 4.22 -0.28
CA ASP A 92 8.53 3.41 -1.25
C ASP A 92 8.52 1.90 -0.90
N ALA A 93 8.11 1.58 0.33
CA ALA A 93 8.05 0.21 0.82
C ALA A 93 6.88 -0.53 0.19
N TYR A 94 7.12 -1.80 -0.15
CA TYR A 94 6.03 -2.71 -0.41
C TYR A 94 5.53 -3.26 0.92
N LEU A 95 4.37 -2.79 1.34
CA LEU A 95 3.78 -3.14 2.63
C LEU A 95 2.76 -4.25 2.42
N VAL A 96 2.89 -5.32 3.19
CA VAL A 96 1.84 -6.34 3.36
C VAL A 96 1.31 -6.25 4.79
N GLU A 97 0.06 -6.66 5.01
CA GLU A 97 -0.61 -6.59 6.32
C GLU A 97 -0.72 -5.16 6.88
N HIS A 98 -0.81 -4.15 6.00
CA HIS A 98 -0.92 -2.74 6.42
C HIS A 98 -2.36 -2.30 6.77
N HIS A 99 -3.36 -3.18 6.63
CA HIS A 99 -4.76 -2.94 7.00
C HIS A 99 -5.34 -1.65 6.39
N GLY A 100 -5.11 -1.43 5.09
CA GLY A 100 -5.53 -0.24 4.35
C GLY A 100 -4.78 1.04 4.69
N LYS A 101 -3.78 1.00 5.58
CA LYS A 101 -2.96 2.16 5.92
C LYS A 101 -1.87 2.39 4.89
N THR A 102 -1.68 3.65 4.56
CA THR A 102 -0.57 4.13 3.74
C THR A 102 0.76 4.16 4.52
N GLY A 103 1.90 4.15 3.82
CA GLY A 103 3.21 4.34 4.44
C GLY A 103 3.27 5.61 5.29
N HIS A 104 2.75 6.72 4.77
CA HIS A 104 2.57 7.96 5.52
C HIS A 104 1.75 7.82 6.82
N GLU A 105 0.60 7.14 6.78
CA GLU A 105 -0.22 6.94 7.98
C GLU A 105 0.51 6.07 9.01
N ILE A 106 1.19 5.01 8.56
CA ILE A 106 2.03 4.17 9.42
C ILE A 106 3.13 5.02 10.07
N ALA A 107 3.88 5.79 9.29
CA ALA A 107 4.92 6.68 9.79
C ALA A 107 4.37 7.63 10.87
N SER A 108 3.19 8.22 10.63
CA SER A 108 2.54 9.15 11.56
C SER A 108 2.18 8.52 12.91
N MET A 109 1.93 7.21 12.95
CA MET A 109 1.70 6.50 14.22
C MET A 109 2.94 6.56 15.13
N TYR A 110 4.15 6.52 14.56
CA TYR A 110 5.41 6.62 15.30
C TYR A 110 5.63 7.98 15.93
N VAL A 111 5.09 9.08 15.38
CA VAL A 111 5.17 10.42 15.99
C VAL A 111 4.39 10.49 17.30
N SER A 112 3.41 9.60 17.49
CA SER A 112 2.57 9.55 18.68
C SER A 112 2.96 8.46 19.68
N ALA A 113 3.88 7.56 19.31
CA ALA A 113 4.32 6.49 20.19
C ALA A 113 4.92 7.05 21.50
N ARG A 114 4.72 6.33 22.60
CA ARG A 114 5.31 6.70 23.88
C ARG A 114 5.91 5.48 24.54
N ILE A 115 7.20 5.57 24.82
CA ILE A 115 7.94 4.60 25.65
C ILE A 115 8.26 5.32 26.95
N ALA A 116 7.63 4.88 28.04
CA ALA A 116 7.79 5.46 29.37
C ALA A 116 8.90 4.77 30.17
N VAL A 117 9.11 3.47 29.95
CA VAL A 117 10.14 2.68 30.64
C VAL A 117 10.82 1.76 29.64
N VAL A 118 12.14 1.67 29.70
CA VAL A 118 12.92 0.62 29.05
C VAL A 118 13.59 -0.22 30.15
N GLU A 119 13.32 -1.51 30.14
CA GLU A 119 13.83 -2.47 31.12
C GLU A 119 14.80 -3.40 30.40
N CYS A 120 16.10 -3.32 30.73
CA CYS A 120 17.09 -4.30 30.32
C CYS A 120 17.03 -5.49 31.28
N THR A 121 16.77 -6.67 30.73
CA THR A 121 16.64 -7.90 31.51
C THR A 121 17.03 -9.08 30.63
N ASP A 122 17.65 -10.09 31.22
CA ASP A 122 17.82 -11.40 30.57
C ASP A 122 16.43 -11.94 30.20
N LEU A 123 16.20 -12.11 28.89
CA LEU A 123 15.00 -12.70 28.35
C LEU A 123 15.31 -14.16 27.99
N GLU A 124 15.41 -15.00 29.03
CA GLU A 124 15.75 -16.42 28.92
C GLU A 124 15.06 -17.09 27.71
N GLY A 125 15.83 -17.60 26.75
CA GLY A 125 15.35 -18.54 25.74
C GLY A 125 15.60 -18.25 24.27
N ASN A 126 16.28 -17.16 23.88
CA ASN A 126 16.46 -16.82 22.46
C ASN A 126 17.93 -16.64 22.05
N ILE A 127 18.61 -17.76 21.77
CA ILE A 127 19.99 -17.81 21.28
C ILE A 127 20.09 -17.61 19.75
N LEU A 128 18.97 -17.31 19.08
CA LEU A 128 18.87 -17.27 17.62
C LEU A 128 18.53 -15.88 17.11
N GLY A 129 19.37 -14.89 17.41
CA GLY A 129 19.51 -13.66 16.62
C GLY A 129 18.33 -12.68 16.55
N GLU A 130 17.15 -13.03 17.06
CA GLU A 130 16.02 -12.14 17.27
C GLU A 130 16.13 -11.60 18.69
N ALA A 131 16.49 -10.33 18.83
CA ALA A 131 16.53 -9.66 20.11
C ALA A 131 15.10 -9.50 20.64
N PRO A 132 14.67 -10.26 21.66
CA PRO A 132 13.31 -10.17 22.13
C PRO A 132 13.12 -8.77 22.71
N VAL A 133 12.30 -8.00 22.02
CA VAL A 133 11.85 -6.71 22.49
C VAL A 133 10.34 -6.82 22.63
N GLY A 134 9.79 -6.30 23.71
CA GLY A 134 8.36 -6.44 23.99
C GLY A 134 7.79 -5.15 24.53
N ILE A 135 6.68 -4.67 23.96
CA ILE A 135 6.02 -3.44 24.39
C ILE A 135 4.67 -3.77 25.01
N ALA A 136 4.54 -3.49 26.31
CA ALA A 136 3.27 -3.59 27.01
C ALA A 136 3.05 -2.34 27.86
N ARG A 137 1.95 -1.61 27.59
CA ARG A 137 1.52 -0.45 28.39
C ARG A 137 2.61 0.63 28.55
N GLY A 138 3.35 0.92 27.47
CA GLY A 138 4.43 1.91 27.45
C GLY A 138 5.72 1.45 28.13
N ARG A 139 5.83 0.18 28.50
CA ARG A 139 7.07 -0.45 28.98
C ARG A 139 7.66 -1.31 27.88
N LEU A 140 8.87 -0.98 27.47
CA LEU A 140 9.72 -1.71 26.55
C LEU A 140 10.63 -2.64 27.38
N LYS A 141 10.62 -3.93 27.09
CA LYS A 141 11.65 -4.86 27.59
C LYS A 141 12.66 -5.11 26.49
N ILE A 142 13.93 -5.13 26.82
CA ILE A 142 15.02 -5.45 25.90
C ILE A 142 15.96 -6.45 26.59
N ASP A 143 16.39 -7.44 25.82
CA ASP A 143 17.42 -8.38 26.26
C ASP A 143 18.72 -7.64 26.59
N ASP A 144 19.33 -7.92 27.74
CA ASP A 144 20.51 -7.22 28.23
C ASP A 144 21.75 -7.49 27.35
N ASP A 145 21.96 -8.73 26.92
CA ASP A 145 23.01 -9.09 25.96
C ASP A 145 22.86 -8.32 24.64
N TYR A 146 21.64 -8.21 24.10
CA TYR A 146 21.40 -7.40 22.90
C TYR A 146 21.61 -5.90 23.14
N ALA A 147 21.12 -5.37 24.27
CA ALA A 147 21.33 -3.97 24.62
C ALA A 147 22.83 -3.65 24.79
N GLY A 148 23.63 -4.58 25.32
CA GLY A 148 25.06 -4.40 25.55
C GLY A 148 25.91 -4.52 24.29
N THR A 149 25.51 -5.37 23.33
CA THR A 149 26.33 -5.69 22.14
C THR A 149 25.80 -5.08 20.84
N GLY A 150 24.51 -4.75 20.77
CA GLY A 150 23.85 -4.17 19.61
C GLY A 150 24.29 -2.72 19.36
N SER A 151 24.39 -2.33 18.08
CA SER A 151 24.55 -0.92 17.75
C SER A 151 23.28 -0.15 18.06
N ALA A 152 23.40 1.13 18.44
CA ALA A 152 22.25 2.02 18.67
C ALA A 152 21.23 2.00 17.51
N ARG A 153 21.70 1.90 16.26
CA ARG A 153 20.83 1.84 15.08
C ARG A 153 20.09 0.52 14.93
N ALA A 154 20.76 -0.61 15.21
CA ALA A 154 20.12 -1.93 15.21
C ALA A 154 19.07 -2.02 16.33
N ILE A 155 19.40 -1.52 17.53
CA ILE A 155 18.44 -1.45 18.64
C ILE A 155 17.26 -0.55 18.27
N ALA A 156 17.50 0.62 17.66
CA ALA A 156 16.44 1.52 17.21
C ALA A 156 15.49 0.84 16.22
N SER A 157 16.01 0.11 15.24
CA SER A 157 15.18 -0.58 14.26
C SER A 157 14.33 -1.69 14.88
N THR A 158 14.90 -2.47 15.81
CA THR A 158 14.13 -3.49 16.55
C THR A 158 13.05 -2.86 17.43
N ILE A 159 13.33 -1.74 18.11
CA ILE A 159 12.29 -1.02 18.87
C ILE A 159 11.18 -0.53 17.93
N ALA A 160 11.52 -0.06 16.72
CA ALA A 160 10.53 0.38 15.75
C ALA A 160 9.66 -0.78 15.24
N HIS A 161 10.25 -1.96 15.03
CA HIS A 161 9.54 -3.19 14.72
C HIS A 161 8.49 -3.50 15.79
N GLU A 162 8.89 -3.55 17.06
CA GLU A 162 7.98 -3.89 18.15
C GLU A 162 6.88 -2.84 18.39
N LEU A 163 7.18 -1.57 18.09
CA LEU A 163 6.16 -0.54 18.07
C LEU A 163 5.10 -0.80 16.99
N ALA A 164 5.48 -1.35 15.83
CA ALA A 164 4.52 -1.77 14.81
C ALA A 164 3.57 -2.84 15.35
N HIS A 165 4.09 -3.80 16.13
CA HIS A 165 3.24 -4.79 16.81
C HIS A 165 2.27 -4.15 17.81
N ASN A 166 2.73 -3.19 18.60
CA ASN A 166 1.86 -2.44 19.51
C ASN A 166 0.82 -1.56 18.78
N PHE A 167 1.05 -1.23 17.51
CA PHE A 167 0.10 -0.55 16.62
C PHE A 167 -0.91 -1.51 15.98
N GLY A 168 -0.79 -2.81 16.23
CA GLY A 168 -1.70 -3.85 15.74
C GLY A 168 -1.29 -4.47 14.41
N PHE A 169 -0.10 -4.14 13.87
CA PHE A 169 0.46 -4.85 12.73
C PHE A 169 1.06 -6.18 13.20
N GLN A 170 0.90 -7.23 12.41
CA GLN A 170 1.37 -8.56 12.77
C GLN A 170 2.12 -9.21 11.61
N HIS A 171 2.52 -10.46 11.82
CA HIS A 171 3.05 -11.36 10.79
C HIS A 171 2.09 -12.56 10.63
N GLU A 172 0.79 -12.35 10.77
CA GLU A 172 -0.20 -13.44 10.87
C GLU A 172 -0.38 -14.14 9.51
N ALA A 173 -0.47 -13.36 8.42
CA ALA A 173 -0.68 -13.91 7.08
C ALA A 173 0.64 -14.32 6.42
N ASN A 174 1.75 -13.72 6.85
CA ASN A 174 3.08 -13.93 6.30
C ASN A 174 4.05 -14.26 7.44
N PRO A 175 4.01 -15.48 8.00
CA PRO A 175 4.88 -15.86 9.11
C PRO A 175 6.35 -15.90 8.68
N PHE A 176 7.24 -15.98 9.67
CA PHE A 176 8.69 -16.09 9.46
C PHE A 176 9.04 -17.19 8.44
N GLY A 177 9.92 -16.86 7.49
CA GLY A 177 10.33 -17.73 6.40
C GLY A 177 9.38 -17.73 5.17
N SER A 178 8.23 -17.06 5.26
CA SER A 178 7.40 -16.82 4.07
C SER A 178 8.09 -15.87 3.09
N PRO A 179 7.83 -15.95 1.77
CA PRO A 179 8.42 -15.06 0.78
C PRO A 179 8.14 -13.57 1.01
N TYR A 180 7.09 -13.25 1.76
CA TYR A 180 6.62 -11.89 1.98
C TYR A 180 6.84 -11.40 3.41
N TYR A 181 7.48 -12.22 4.27
CA TYR A 181 7.77 -11.85 5.65
C TYR A 181 8.49 -10.50 5.70
N GLY A 182 9.59 -10.35 4.93
CA GLY A 182 10.35 -9.09 4.86
C GLY A 182 9.57 -7.88 4.35
N ASN A 183 8.34 -8.07 3.86
CA ASN A 183 7.48 -6.99 3.37
C ASN A 183 6.33 -6.67 4.33
N THR A 184 6.20 -7.36 5.46
CA THR A 184 5.20 -6.98 6.48
C THR A 184 5.53 -5.59 7.02
N VAL A 185 4.53 -4.89 7.55
CA VAL A 185 4.75 -3.55 8.12
C VAL A 185 5.87 -3.53 9.16
N PRO A 186 5.94 -4.45 10.15
CA PRO A 186 7.04 -4.43 11.12
C PRO A 186 8.42 -4.57 10.47
N GLU A 187 8.58 -5.49 9.51
CA GLU A 187 9.85 -5.70 8.79
C GLU A 187 10.25 -4.48 7.94
N GLN A 188 9.30 -3.84 7.27
CA GLN A 188 9.56 -2.66 6.45
C GLN A 188 9.92 -1.45 7.30
N VAL A 189 9.27 -1.27 8.44
CA VAL A 189 9.65 -0.23 9.41
C VAL A 189 11.06 -0.48 9.93
N GLU A 190 11.38 -1.72 10.31
CA GLU A 190 12.71 -2.08 10.76
C GLU A 190 13.77 -1.75 9.71
N ALA A 191 13.57 -2.18 8.46
CA ALA A 191 14.49 -1.90 7.35
C ALA A 191 14.63 -0.39 7.09
N CYS A 192 13.54 0.36 7.10
CA CYS A 192 13.58 1.81 6.92
C CYS A 192 14.38 2.52 8.02
N VAL A 193 14.25 2.10 9.28
CA VAL A 193 15.00 2.67 10.40
C VAL A 193 16.47 2.25 10.38
N ARG A 194 16.74 0.98 10.06
CA ARG A 194 18.09 0.41 10.03
C ARG A 194 18.89 0.92 8.84
N ASP A 195 18.35 0.70 7.66
CA ASP A 195 19.05 0.78 6.38
C ASP A 195 18.72 2.09 5.63
N GLY A 196 17.67 2.82 6.05
CA GLY A 196 17.19 4.01 5.35
C GLY A 196 16.54 3.68 4.01
N ALA A 197 16.24 2.41 3.76
CA ALA A 197 15.64 1.88 2.55
C ALA A 197 14.73 0.70 2.90
N PRO A 198 13.62 0.51 2.17
CA PRO A 198 12.72 -0.62 2.42
C PRO A 198 13.36 -1.93 1.99
N ASN A 199 12.89 -3.04 2.57
CA ASN A 199 13.21 -4.36 2.08
C ASN A 199 12.76 -4.51 0.61
N ALA A 200 13.60 -5.20 -0.17
CA ALA A 200 13.27 -5.55 -1.55
C ALA A 200 11.98 -6.39 -1.62
N TRP A 201 11.20 -6.22 -2.68
CA TRP A 201 10.09 -7.12 -2.99
C TRP A 201 10.61 -8.31 -3.81
N PRO A 202 10.55 -9.54 -3.29
CA PRO A 202 10.96 -10.74 -4.01
C PRO A 202 9.81 -11.40 -4.80
N GLY A 203 8.58 -10.90 -4.64
CA GLY A 203 7.39 -11.52 -5.23
C GLY A 203 7.23 -11.29 -6.73
N PRO A 204 6.19 -11.90 -7.34
CA PRO A 204 5.92 -11.73 -8.76
C PRO A 204 5.53 -10.28 -9.08
N GLY A 205 5.69 -9.92 -10.36
CA GLY A 205 5.36 -8.60 -10.88
C GLY A 205 6.52 -7.60 -10.85
N SER A 206 6.38 -6.53 -11.62
CA SER A 206 7.32 -5.41 -11.61
C SER A 206 7.03 -4.49 -10.43
N GLN A 207 8.07 -4.04 -9.73
CA GLN A 207 7.93 -2.96 -8.74
C GLN A 207 7.42 -1.67 -9.39
N VAL A 208 7.85 -1.40 -10.63
CA VAL A 208 7.37 -0.28 -11.45
C VAL A 208 6.35 -0.82 -12.43
N VAL A 209 5.08 -0.54 -12.19
CA VAL A 209 4.01 -0.90 -13.11
C VAL A 209 3.77 0.28 -14.03
N HIS A 210 3.94 0.08 -15.33
CA HIS A 210 3.54 1.07 -16.31
C HIS A 210 2.04 0.94 -16.58
N PRO A 211 1.29 2.04 -16.77
CA PRO A 211 -0.11 1.95 -17.20
C PRO A 211 -0.31 1.08 -18.45
N ASP A 212 0.70 1.00 -19.33
CA ASP A 212 0.69 0.12 -20.50
C ASP A 212 0.82 -1.37 -20.16
N SER A 213 1.18 -1.78 -18.95
CA SER A 213 1.14 -3.19 -18.54
C SER A 213 -0.24 -3.63 -18.04
N ILE A 214 -1.21 -2.73 -17.93
CA ILE A 214 -2.58 -3.07 -17.53
C ILE A 214 -3.27 -3.83 -18.68
N ALA A 215 -3.85 -4.97 -18.34
CA ALA A 215 -4.69 -5.79 -19.21
C ALA A 215 -6.18 -5.50 -19.00
N GLY A 216 -6.58 -5.21 -17.77
CA GLY A 216 -7.95 -4.84 -17.42
C GLY A 216 -8.06 -4.35 -15.98
N MET A 217 -9.18 -3.71 -15.66
CA MET A 217 -9.49 -3.21 -14.32
C MET A 217 -10.95 -3.48 -13.99
N GLY A 218 -11.29 -3.48 -12.71
CA GLY A 218 -12.65 -3.63 -12.22
C GLY A 218 -12.73 -3.22 -10.76
N ILE A 219 -13.91 -2.75 -10.34
CA ILE A 219 -14.14 -2.31 -8.96
C ILE A 219 -15.12 -3.29 -8.32
N ASP A 220 -14.76 -3.80 -7.15
CA ASP A 220 -15.66 -4.58 -6.32
C ASP A 220 -16.54 -3.61 -5.49
N GLY A 221 -17.76 -3.33 -5.96
CA GLY A 221 -18.64 -2.30 -5.38
C GLY A 221 -19.08 -2.46 -3.92
N GLN A 222 -18.72 -3.55 -3.22
CA GLN A 222 -18.95 -3.63 -1.76
C GLN A 222 -17.75 -3.20 -0.92
N SER A 223 -16.54 -3.34 -1.48
CA SER A 223 -15.30 -3.07 -0.77
C SER A 223 -14.51 -1.91 -1.38
N ASP A 224 -15.04 -1.33 -2.47
CA ASP A 224 -14.41 -0.34 -3.35
C ASP A 224 -13.00 -0.74 -3.81
N LEU A 225 -12.70 -2.04 -3.78
CA LEU A 225 -11.41 -2.56 -4.19
C LEU A 225 -11.28 -2.49 -5.70
N VAL A 226 -10.28 -1.77 -6.15
CA VAL A 226 -9.88 -1.71 -7.55
C VAL A 226 -8.96 -2.88 -7.83
N PHE A 227 -9.49 -3.91 -8.49
CA PHE A 227 -8.68 -4.99 -9.03
C PHE A 227 -8.04 -4.57 -10.34
N THR A 228 -6.74 -4.84 -10.46
CA THR A 228 -5.96 -4.52 -11.66
C THR A 228 -5.25 -5.77 -12.13
N TRP A 229 -5.56 -6.21 -13.35
CA TRP A 229 -4.91 -7.35 -14.00
C TRP A 229 -3.84 -6.84 -14.95
N TYR A 230 -2.67 -7.46 -14.90
CA TYR A 230 -1.50 -7.06 -15.67
C TYR A 230 -1.16 -8.07 -16.77
N ARG A 231 -0.45 -7.59 -17.79
CA ARG A 231 0.00 -8.39 -18.94
C ARG A 231 1.04 -9.44 -18.59
N ASP A 232 1.66 -9.35 -17.42
CA ASP A 232 2.58 -10.37 -16.89
C ASP A 232 1.85 -11.55 -16.21
N GLY A 233 0.52 -11.56 -16.20
CA GLY A 233 -0.28 -12.61 -15.59
C GLY A 233 -0.52 -12.44 -14.09
N THR A 234 -0.22 -11.26 -13.53
CA THR A 234 -0.52 -10.94 -12.13
C THR A 234 -1.77 -10.08 -11.97
N VAL A 235 -2.39 -10.15 -10.78
CA VAL A 235 -3.50 -9.30 -10.35
C VAL A 235 -3.17 -8.69 -8.99
N THR A 236 -3.48 -7.40 -8.80
CA THR A 236 -3.45 -6.70 -7.51
C THR A 236 -4.85 -6.20 -7.15
N ALA A 237 -5.02 -5.76 -5.90
CA ALA A 237 -6.17 -4.94 -5.52
C ALA A 237 -5.72 -3.73 -4.68
N GLY A 238 -6.46 -2.63 -4.79
CA GLY A 238 -6.16 -1.42 -4.06
C GLY A 238 -7.28 -0.39 -4.17
N THR A 239 -6.91 0.89 -4.21
CA THR A 239 -7.82 2.02 -4.38
C THR A 239 -7.66 2.64 -5.76
N PRO A 240 -8.57 3.55 -6.21
CA PRO A 240 -8.44 4.19 -7.52
C PRO A 240 -7.13 4.94 -7.75
N THR A 241 -6.47 5.40 -6.69
CA THR A 241 -5.19 6.12 -6.77
C THR A 241 -3.99 5.27 -6.37
N ARG A 242 -4.18 4.06 -5.84
CA ARG A 242 -3.09 3.15 -5.45
C ARG A 242 -3.50 1.70 -5.69
N LEU A 243 -3.14 1.16 -6.86
CA LEU A 243 -3.70 -0.10 -7.39
C LEU A 243 -3.26 -1.38 -6.66
N HIS A 244 -2.28 -1.26 -5.76
CA HIS A 244 -1.70 -2.35 -4.98
C HIS A 244 -1.86 -2.13 -3.47
N ALA A 245 -2.64 -1.13 -3.07
CA ALA A 245 -2.75 -0.71 -1.69
C ALA A 245 -3.56 -1.65 -0.79
N GLU A 246 -4.06 -2.79 -1.25
CA GLU A 246 -4.89 -3.69 -0.42
C GLU A 246 -4.55 -5.16 -0.61
N ARG A 247 -4.12 -5.55 -1.82
CA ARG A 247 -3.69 -6.93 -2.12
C ARG A 247 -2.48 -6.95 -3.01
N ILE A 248 -1.62 -7.91 -2.69
CA ILE A 248 -0.36 -8.11 -3.39
C ILE A 248 -0.51 -8.74 -4.77
N PRO A 249 0.46 -8.53 -5.69
CA PRO A 249 0.49 -9.24 -6.95
C PRO A 249 0.42 -10.75 -6.71
N THR A 250 -0.59 -11.37 -7.30
CA THR A 250 -0.76 -12.82 -7.32
C THR A 250 -1.02 -13.25 -8.75
N LEU A 251 -0.67 -14.48 -9.11
CA LEU A 251 -0.94 -14.99 -10.45
C LEU A 251 -2.45 -15.16 -10.64
N PHE A 252 -2.93 -14.89 -11.85
CA PHE A 252 -4.28 -15.27 -12.27
C PHE A 252 -4.25 -16.26 -13.43
N ALA A 253 -5.24 -17.15 -13.46
CA ALA A 253 -5.43 -18.13 -14.52
C ALA A 253 -6.37 -17.60 -15.62
N LEU A 254 -6.07 -18.00 -16.85
CA LEU A 254 -6.79 -17.69 -18.08
C LEU A 254 -7.31 -18.98 -18.72
N PRO A 255 -8.26 -18.89 -19.67
CA PRO A 255 -8.54 -20.01 -20.56
C PRO A 255 -7.25 -20.48 -21.27
N LEU A 256 -7.16 -21.79 -21.53
CA LEU A 256 -5.92 -22.47 -21.98
C LEU A 256 -5.30 -21.88 -23.27
N ASP A 257 -6.12 -21.25 -24.11
CA ASP A 257 -5.75 -20.67 -25.41
C ASP A 257 -5.65 -19.13 -25.38
N LYS A 258 -5.66 -18.51 -24.18
CA LYS A 258 -5.61 -17.06 -24.00
C LYS A 258 -4.38 -16.61 -23.24
N THR A 259 -3.97 -15.39 -23.51
CA THR A 259 -2.95 -14.65 -22.77
C THR A 259 -3.55 -13.37 -22.19
N ALA A 260 -2.87 -12.75 -21.22
CA ALA A 260 -3.31 -11.46 -20.67
C ALA A 260 -3.35 -10.35 -21.74
N SER A 261 -2.60 -10.49 -22.83
CA SER A 261 -2.63 -9.54 -23.96
C SER A 261 -3.84 -9.71 -24.89
N ASP A 262 -4.64 -10.77 -24.70
CA ASP A 262 -5.90 -10.98 -25.42
C ASP A 262 -7.08 -10.30 -24.76
N ILE A 263 -6.95 -9.87 -23.49
CA ILE A 263 -7.98 -9.13 -22.77
C ILE A 263 -8.15 -7.74 -23.40
N VAL A 264 -9.39 -7.36 -23.69
CA VAL A 264 -9.77 -6.03 -24.20
C VAL A 264 -10.62 -5.25 -23.20
N GLY A 265 -11.14 -5.90 -22.17
CA GLY A 265 -11.89 -5.27 -21.09
C GLY A 265 -12.16 -6.27 -19.96
N MET A 266 -12.39 -5.73 -18.76
CA MET A 266 -12.78 -6.51 -17.58
C MET A 266 -13.85 -5.76 -16.79
N GLY A 267 -14.54 -6.47 -15.90
CA GLY A 267 -15.57 -5.92 -15.05
C GLY A 267 -15.85 -6.89 -13.91
N ILE A 268 -16.28 -6.37 -12.77
CA ILE A 268 -16.68 -7.17 -11.61
C ILE A 268 -18.16 -6.91 -11.39
N ASP A 269 -18.93 -7.99 -11.30
CA ASP A 269 -20.30 -7.87 -10.83
C ASP A 269 -20.31 -7.69 -9.30
N GLU A 270 -21.05 -6.71 -8.81
CA GLU A 270 -21.11 -6.39 -7.40
C GLU A 270 -21.85 -7.46 -6.61
N GLU A 271 -22.95 -8.02 -7.11
CA GLU A 271 -23.75 -8.96 -6.33
C GLU A 271 -23.06 -10.33 -6.23
N SER A 272 -22.67 -10.90 -7.37
CA SER A 272 -22.07 -12.23 -7.43
C SER A 272 -20.57 -12.26 -7.19
N LYS A 273 -19.89 -11.10 -7.24
CA LYS A 273 -18.42 -10.97 -7.22
C LYS A 273 -17.74 -11.71 -8.37
N TRP A 274 -18.45 -11.96 -9.46
CA TRP A 274 -17.88 -12.61 -10.64
C TRP A 274 -17.03 -11.61 -11.41
N VAL A 275 -15.85 -12.06 -11.81
CA VAL A 275 -14.99 -11.30 -12.70
C VAL A 275 -15.28 -11.71 -14.13
N PHE A 276 -15.70 -10.76 -14.96
CA PHE A 276 -15.89 -10.95 -16.38
C PHE A 276 -14.66 -10.43 -17.14
N ALA A 277 -14.19 -11.20 -18.11
CA ALA A 277 -13.10 -10.83 -18.99
C ALA A 277 -13.56 -10.99 -20.44
N TRP A 278 -13.36 -9.96 -21.26
CA TRP A 278 -13.64 -9.96 -22.69
C TRP A 278 -12.35 -10.03 -23.49
N TYR A 279 -12.34 -10.86 -24.54
CA TYR A 279 -11.15 -11.19 -25.32
C TYR A 279 -11.24 -10.68 -26.76
N ARG A 280 -10.07 -10.44 -27.37
CA ARG A 280 -9.93 -9.92 -28.75
C ARG A 280 -10.58 -10.80 -29.83
N ASP A 281 -10.78 -12.09 -29.55
CA ASP A 281 -11.40 -13.03 -30.49
C ASP A 281 -12.94 -13.02 -30.47
N GLY A 282 -13.57 -12.10 -29.70
CA GLY A 282 -15.02 -12.01 -29.61
C GLY A 282 -15.62 -12.99 -28.59
N THR A 283 -14.80 -13.57 -27.70
CA THR A 283 -15.27 -14.38 -26.58
C THR A 283 -15.14 -13.65 -25.25
N ALA A 284 -15.90 -14.08 -24.24
CA ALA A 284 -15.84 -13.61 -22.87
C ALA A 284 -15.87 -14.81 -21.91
N SER A 285 -15.35 -14.68 -20.70
CA SER A 285 -15.46 -15.69 -19.64
C SER A 285 -15.84 -15.05 -18.30
N ALA A 286 -16.25 -15.87 -17.34
CA ALA A 286 -16.55 -15.41 -15.98
C ALA A 286 -15.84 -16.26 -14.93
N GLY A 287 -15.36 -15.63 -13.86
CA GLY A 287 -14.48 -16.27 -12.90
C GLY A 287 -14.37 -15.55 -11.57
N THR A 288 -13.21 -15.69 -10.97
CA THR A 288 -12.74 -14.97 -9.78
C THR A 288 -11.53 -14.12 -10.16
N PRO A 289 -11.03 -13.22 -9.28
CA PRO A 289 -9.83 -12.46 -9.59
C PRO A 289 -8.59 -13.30 -9.95
N HIS A 290 -8.51 -14.54 -9.46
CA HIS A 290 -7.37 -15.43 -9.65
C HIS A 290 -7.61 -16.55 -10.69
N ASP A 291 -8.83 -16.71 -11.19
CA ASP A 291 -9.16 -17.68 -12.25
C ASP A 291 -10.37 -17.16 -13.03
N LEU A 292 -10.11 -16.66 -14.24
CA LEU A 292 -11.10 -16.02 -15.10
C LEU A 292 -12.08 -17.00 -15.76
N THR A 293 -11.98 -18.30 -15.46
CA THR A 293 -12.86 -19.36 -15.97
C THR A 293 -13.61 -20.12 -14.87
N ALA A 294 -13.36 -19.81 -13.61
CA ALA A 294 -13.89 -20.54 -12.45
C ALA A 294 -15.43 -20.58 -12.36
N ARG A 295 -16.14 -19.68 -13.05
CA ARG A 295 -17.62 -19.58 -12.99
C ARG A 295 -18.28 -19.92 -14.31
N ARG A 296 -17.71 -19.48 -15.43
CA ARG A 296 -18.22 -19.72 -16.77
C ARG A 296 -17.08 -19.86 -17.77
N PRO A 297 -17.03 -20.96 -18.55
CA PRO A 297 -16.06 -21.11 -19.63
C PRO A 297 -16.31 -20.07 -20.74
N PRO A 298 -15.36 -19.89 -21.68
CA PRO A 298 -15.52 -18.93 -22.77
C PRO A 298 -16.84 -19.07 -23.55
N TYR A 299 -17.49 -17.94 -23.82
CA TYR A 299 -18.70 -17.81 -24.63
C TYR A 299 -18.60 -16.60 -25.56
N VAL A 300 -19.35 -16.59 -26.66
CA VAL A 300 -19.30 -15.49 -27.64
C VAL A 300 -20.05 -14.26 -27.10
N TYR A 301 -19.51 -13.07 -27.36
CA TYR A 301 -20.21 -11.81 -27.17
C TYR A 301 -20.37 -11.05 -28.50
N THR A 302 -21.37 -10.18 -28.58
CA THR A 302 -21.63 -9.32 -29.74
C THR A 302 -21.34 -7.86 -29.41
N LEU A 303 -21.01 -7.11 -30.46
CA LEU A 303 -20.70 -5.69 -30.44
C LEU A 303 -21.74 -4.91 -31.26
N PRO A 304 -21.90 -3.59 -30.99
CA PRO A 304 -22.69 -2.74 -31.86
C PRO A 304 -22.21 -2.81 -33.33
N PRO A 305 -23.09 -2.61 -34.31
CA PRO A 305 -22.71 -2.61 -35.73
C PRO A 305 -21.53 -1.68 -36.04
N GLY A 306 -20.53 -2.19 -36.75
CA GLY A 306 -19.32 -1.45 -37.14
C GLY A 306 -18.22 -1.38 -36.07
N LYS A 307 -18.43 -1.98 -34.90
CA LYS A 307 -17.40 -2.11 -33.85
C LYS A 307 -16.72 -3.48 -33.91
N THR A 308 -15.47 -3.52 -33.50
CA THR A 308 -14.64 -4.73 -33.34
C THR A 308 -14.07 -4.80 -31.93
N PRO A 309 -13.61 -5.98 -31.46
CA PRO A 309 -12.96 -6.09 -30.15
C PRO A 309 -11.76 -5.15 -29.98
N ASN A 310 -11.03 -4.87 -31.07
CA ASN A 310 -9.89 -3.94 -31.07
C ASN A 310 -10.28 -2.47 -30.88
N ASP A 311 -11.56 -2.12 -30.98
CA ASP A 311 -12.03 -0.76 -30.75
C ASP A 311 -12.26 -0.48 -29.27
N ILE A 312 -12.36 -1.50 -28.42
CA ILE A 312 -12.56 -1.36 -26.97
C ILE A 312 -11.27 -0.79 -26.34
N VAL A 313 -11.45 0.23 -25.49
CA VAL A 313 -10.37 0.85 -24.69
C VAL A 313 -10.59 0.69 -23.18
N GLY A 314 -11.77 0.24 -22.78
CA GLY A 314 -12.12 -0.06 -21.40
C GLY A 314 -13.54 -0.59 -21.30
N MET A 315 -13.79 -1.39 -20.27
CA MET A 315 -15.12 -1.90 -19.93
C MET A 315 -15.32 -1.78 -18.43
N GLY A 316 -16.57 -1.75 -17.99
CA GLY A 316 -16.92 -1.80 -16.57
C GLY A 316 -18.36 -2.30 -16.42
N MET A 317 -18.71 -2.76 -15.22
CA MET A 317 -20.03 -3.29 -14.91
C MET A 317 -20.60 -2.53 -13.71
N ASP A 318 -21.85 -2.07 -13.79
CA ASP A 318 -22.44 -1.19 -12.78
C ASP A 318 -22.96 -1.88 -11.51
N GLY A 319 -22.77 -3.20 -11.39
CA GLY A 319 -23.07 -4.00 -10.20
C GLY A 319 -24.55 -4.16 -9.82
N VAL A 320 -25.36 -3.10 -9.99
CA VAL A 320 -26.76 -3.05 -9.58
C VAL A 320 -27.71 -3.58 -10.65
N ASN A 321 -27.37 -3.37 -11.93
CA ASN A 321 -28.24 -3.74 -13.05
C ASN A 321 -27.59 -4.77 -13.99
N ASP A 322 -26.44 -5.34 -13.59
CA ASP A 322 -25.58 -6.17 -14.44
C ASP A 322 -25.26 -5.50 -15.79
N LEU A 323 -25.27 -4.16 -15.86
CA LEU A 323 -25.05 -3.45 -17.11
C LEU A 323 -23.56 -3.34 -17.40
N VAL A 324 -23.18 -3.87 -18.56
CA VAL A 324 -21.83 -3.74 -19.08
C VAL A 324 -21.74 -2.50 -19.92
N TYR A 325 -20.83 -1.60 -19.56
CA TYR A 325 -20.48 -0.42 -20.34
C TYR A 325 -19.18 -0.69 -21.08
N ALA A 326 -19.19 -0.52 -22.39
CA ALA A 326 -18.02 -0.66 -23.25
C ALA A 326 -17.65 0.70 -23.84
N PHE A 327 -16.40 1.12 -23.65
CA PHE A 327 -15.87 2.39 -24.14
C PHE A 327 -14.97 2.13 -25.36
N TYR A 328 -15.15 2.93 -26.40
CA TYR A 328 -14.49 2.74 -27.69
C TYR A 328 -13.49 3.85 -28.04
N ARG A 329 -12.47 3.50 -28.83
CA ARG A 329 -11.38 4.39 -29.28
C ARG A 329 -11.88 5.61 -30.05
N ASP A 330 -13.04 5.53 -30.69
CA ASP A 330 -13.63 6.64 -31.44
C ASP A 330 -14.38 7.66 -30.57
N GLY A 331 -14.33 7.53 -29.24
CA GLY A 331 -15.01 8.44 -28.30
C GLY A 331 -16.50 8.18 -28.17
N THR A 332 -16.93 6.93 -28.39
CA THR A 332 -18.29 6.46 -28.10
C THR A 332 -18.28 5.39 -27.03
N ALA A 333 -19.41 5.17 -26.37
CA ALA A 333 -19.65 4.06 -25.45
C ALA A 333 -20.98 3.38 -25.79
N SER A 334 -21.18 2.14 -25.37
CA SER A 334 -22.47 1.43 -25.43
C SER A 334 -22.76 0.75 -24.09
N ALA A 335 -24.01 0.33 -23.89
CA ALA A 335 -24.39 -0.44 -22.70
C ALA A 335 -25.21 -1.68 -23.08
N GLY A 336 -25.00 -2.78 -22.36
CA GLY A 336 -25.61 -4.06 -22.68
C GLY A 336 -25.46 -5.11 -21.58
N THR A 337 -25.53 -6.37 -21.99
CA THR A 337 -25.27 -7.56 -21.17
C THR A 337 -23.84 -8.06 -21.45
N THR A 338 -23.40 -9.10 -20.73
CA THR A 338 -22.06 -9.66 -20.91
C THR A 338 -21.83 -10.35 -22.26
N ASP A 339 -22.90 -10.73 -22.96
CA ASP A 339 -22.91 -11.37 -24.28
C ASP A 339 -23.45 -10.47 -25.42
N ASP A 340 -24.06 -9.32 -25.13
CA ASP A 340 -24.43 -8.29 -26.13
C ASP A 340 -24.21 -6.90 -25.55
N LEU A 341 -23.10 -6.27 -25.94
CA LEU A 341 -22.61 -5.00 -25.40
C LEU A 341 -23.43 -3.78 -25.87
N SER A 342 -24.51 -3.99 -26.62
CA SER A 342 -25.37 -2.92 -27.17
C SER A 342 -26.87 -3.14 -26.94
N SER A 343 -27.24 -4.24 -26.28
CA SER A 343 -28.64 -4.66 -26.07
C SER A 343 -29.49 -3.67 -25.28
N ARG A 344 -28.86 -2.79 -24.48
CA ARG A 344 -29.57 -1.85 -23.60
C ARG A 344 -29.46 -0.41 -24.09
N ARG A 345 -28.32 -0.05 -24.68
CA ARG A 345 -28.08 1.28 -25.24
C ARG A 345 -27.13 1.21 -26.42
N SER A 346 -27.62 1.64 -27.58
CA SER A 346 -26.81 1.84 -28.78
C SER A 346 -25.68 2.87 -28.54
N PRO A 347 -24.63 2.87 -29.39
CA PRO A 347 -23.49 3.76 -29.21
C PRO A 347 -23.86 5.24 -29.01
N TYR A 348 -23.27 5.88 -28.01
CA TYR A 348 -23.42 7.29 -27.67
C TYR A 348 -22.07 7.93 -27.39
N ARG A 349 -21.97 9.26 -27.49
CA ARG A 349 -20.72 10.00 -27.21
C ARG A 349 -20.50 10.14 -25.69
N PHE A 350 -19.25 10.04 -25.26
CA PHE A 350 -18.84 10.40 -23.89
C PHE A 350 -17.82 11.54 -23.90
N ALA A 351 -17.78 12.31 -22.83
CA ALA A 351 -16.85 13.41 -22.63
C ALA A 351 -15.62 12.95 -21.85
N LEU A 352 -14.48 13.53 -22.21
CA LEU A 352 -13.16 13.27 -21.63
C LEU A 352 -12.59 14.56 -21.03
N PRO A 353 -11.66 14.45 -20.06
CA PRO A 353 -10.89 15.60 -19.61
C PRO A 353 -10.13 16.26 -20.76
N ALA A 354 -9.90 17.57 -20.65
CA ALA A 354 -9.14 18.32 -21.65
C ALA A 354 -7.75 17.69 -21.86
N GLY A 355 -7.37 17.51 -23.13
CA GLY A 355 -6.08 16.92 -23.51
C GLY A 355 -6.05 15.38 -23.52
N LYS A 356 -7.10 14.70 -23.05
CA LYS A 356 -7.23 13.24 -23.12
C LYS A 356 -7.92 12.80 -24.39
N GLN A 357 -7.53 11.64 -24.91
CA GLN A 357 -8.19 10.93 -25.99
C GLN A 357 -8.75 9.61 -25.46
N ALA A 358 -9.79 9.06 -26.10
CA ALA A 358 -10.35 7.76 -25.71
C ALA A 358 -9.29 6.65 -25.79
N ALA A 359 -8.37 6.77 -26.77
CA ALA A 359 -7.24 5.87 -26.88
C ALA A 359 -6.34 5.86 -25.64
N ASP A 360 -6.29 6.92 -24.83
CA ASP A 360 -5.43 7.01 -23.64
C ASP A 360 -5.94 6.19 -22.46
N ILE A 361 -7.18 5.72 -22.51
CA ILE A 361 -7.75 4.86 -21.47
C ILE A 361 -7.03 3.50 -21.47
N VAL A 362 -6.63 3.05 -20.29
CA VAL A 362 -6.00 1.72 -20.06
C VAL A 362 -6.89 0.80 -19.24
N GLY A 363 -7.89 1.34 -18.57
CA GLY A 363 -8.86 0.60 -17.78
C GLY A 363 -10.05 1.48 -17.42
N VAL A 364 -11.19 0.83 -17.22
CA VAL A 364 -12.41 1.44 -16.69
C VAL A 364 -12.93 0.54 -15.57
N GLY A 365 -13.57 1.13 -14.59
CA GLY A 365 -14.17 0.44 -13.46
C GLY A 365 -15.39 1.25 -13.04
N ILE A 366 -16.46 0.56 -12.67
CA ILE A 366 -17.68 1.21 -12.21
C ILE A 366 -17.92 0.74 -10.79
N ASP A 367 -18.01 1.70 -9.89
CA ASP A 367 -18.43 1.48 -8.52
C ASP A 367 -19.93 1.24 -8.53
N GLY A 368 -20.34 0.05 -8.08
CA GLY A 368 -21.75 -0.35 -8.13
C GLY A 368 -22.62 0.37 -7.10
N GLU A 369 -22.06 0.81 -5.97
CA GLU A 369 -22.86 1.46 -4.91
C GLU A 369 -23.34 2.85 -5.36
N ASN A 370 -22.46 3.63 -6.00
CA ASN A 370 -22.74 5.01 -6.39
C ASN A 370 -22.78 5.27 -7.91
N GLY A 371 -22.47 4.25 -8.73
CA GLY A 371 -22.47 4.34 -10.19
C GLY A 371 -21.32 5.18 -10.76
N TYR A 372 -20.29 5.50 -9.97
CA TYR A 372 -19.17 6.30 -10.45
C TYR A 372 -18.30 5.50 -11.41
N VAL A 373 -18.05 6.08 -12.57
CA VAL A 373 -17.16 5.53 -13.57
C VAL A 373 -15.77 6.09 -13.35
N PHE A 374 -14.84 5.22 -12.97
CA PHE A 374 -13.42 5.51 -12.89
C PHE A 374 -12.75 5.14 -14.21
N ALA A 375 -11.96 6.06 -14.75
CA ALA A 375 -11.17 5.84 -15.97
C ALA A 375 -9.70 6.12 -15.68
N TRP A 376 -8.84 5.13 -15.91
CA TRP A 376 -7.40 5.23 -15.77
C TRP A 376 -6.75 5.46 -17.13
N TYR A 377 -5.76 6.34 -17.16
CA TYR A 377 -5.09 6.79 -18.38
C TYR A 377 -3.62 6.39 -18.43
N ARG A 378 -3.07 6.26 -19.65
CA ARG A 378 -1.65 5.91 -19.90
C ARG A 378 -0.64 6.82 -19.21
N ASP A 379 -1.00 8.08 -18.98
CA ASP A 379 -0.11 9.03 -18.33
C ASP A 379 -0.10 8.90 -16.80
N GLY A 380 -0.70 7.86 -16.23
CA GLY A 380 -0.70 7.61 -14.78
C GLY A 380 -1.68 8.51 -14.03
N THR A 381 -2.77 8.94 -14.67
CA THR A 381 -3.87 9.67 -14.01
C THR A 381 -5.17 8.89 -14.04
N VAL A 382 -6.07 9.20 -13.11
CA VAL A 382 -7.42 8.63 -12.99
C VAL A 382 -8.43 9.76 -12.84
N THR A 383 -9.62 9.58 -13.41
CA THR A 383 -10.77 10.48 -13.23
C THR A 383 -11.97 9.71 -12.70
N ALA A 384 -12.98 10.41 -12.20
CA ALA A 384 -14.26 9.83 -11.82
C ALA A 384 -15.43 10.65 -12.42
N GLY A 385 -16.46 9.97 -12.90
CA GLY A 385 -17.59 10.61 -13.57
C GLY A 385 -18.74 9.65 -13.83
N THR A 386 -19.45 9.86 -14.94
CA THR A 386 -20.54 9.00 -15.43
C THR A 386 -20.17 8.39 -16.78
N PRO A 387 -20.94 7.42 -17.31
CA PRO A 387 -20.66 6.87 -18.63
C PRO A 387 -20.65 7.91 -19.77
N GLU A 388 -21.39 9.01 -19.63
CA GLU A 388 -21.40 10.13 -20.58
C GLU A 388 -20.32 11.18 -20.32
N ASN A 389 -19.78 11.26 -19.11
CA ASN A 389 -18.84 12.31 -18.74
C ASN A 389 -17.85 11.81 -17.68
N LEU A 390 -16.67 11.37 -18.12
CA LEU A 390 -15.66 10.72 -17.29
C LEU A 390 -14.93 11.66 -16.31
N LEU A 391 -15.25 12.96 -16.30
CA LEU A 391 -14.65 13.95 -15.39
C LEU A 391 -15.67 14.63 -14.47
N LEU A 392 -16.93 14.18 -14.47
CA LEU A 392 -18.01 14.90 -13.79
C LEU A 392 -17.79 15.02 -12.27
N HIS A 393 -17.25 13.98 -11.63
CA HIS A 393 -17.14 13.88 -10.18
C HIS A 393 -15.73 14.17 -9.66
N ARG A 394 -14.70 13.88 -10.46
CA ARG A 394 -13.30 14.12 -10.07
C ARG A 394 -12.46 14.51 -11.28
N PRO A 395 -11.68 15.61 -11.21
CA PRO A 395 -10.68 15.93 -12.23
C PRO A 395 -9.54 14.89 -12.22
N PRO A 396 -8.65 14.90 -13.23
CA PRO A 396 -7.52 13.98 -13.25
C PRO A 396 -6.64 14.11 -12.01
N VAL A 397 -6.41 12.99 -11.33
CA VAL A 397 -5.44 12.87 -10.23
C VAL A 397 -4.46 11.75 -10.54
N ARG A 398 -3.22 11.81 -10.03
CA ARG A 398 -2.24 10.75 -10.25
C ARG A 398 -2.69 9.44 -9.57
N PHE A 399 -2.41 8.31 -10.21
CA PHE A 399 -2.48 7.01 -9.57
C PHE A 399 -1.11 6.33 -9.60
N GLU A 400 -0.87 5.51 -8.58
CA GLU A 400 0.33 4.70 -8.41
C GLU A 400 -0.04 3.27 -8.83
N ALA A 401 0.38 2.89 -10.05
CA ALA A 401 0.09 1.58 -10.63
C ALA A 401 0.99 0.48 -10.02
N GLY A 402 2.16 0.87 -9.56
CA GLY A 402 3.15 0.07 -8.83
C GLY A 402 3.76 0.97 -7.76
N ARG A 403 4.93 0.58 -7.23
CA ARG A 403 5.76 1.48 -6.43
C ARG A 403 6.11 2.74 -7.21
#